data_AF-A0A842XBH5-F1
#
_entry.id   AF-A0A842XBH5-F1
#
_cell.length_a   1.000
_cell.length_b   1.000
_cell.length_c   1.000
_cell.angle_alpha   90.00
_cell.angle_beta   90.00
_cell.angle_gamma   90.00
#
_symmetry.space_group_name_H-M   'P 1'
#
loop_
_entity.id
_entity.type
_entity.pdbx_description
1 polymer ?
#
loop_
_entity_poly.entity_id
_entity_poly.type
_entity_poly.pdbx_seq_one_letter_code
_entity_poly.pdbx_strand_id
1 'polypeptide(L)' 'MSLKKLSEKEAVELVISILKGAEKPLTTREIEEKTRKRMVSCPDKTPVFLNRLRIKGVIEGQLSAERRGWIWWIKREG' A
#
# COMPACT_ATOMS: atom_id res chain seq x y z
N MET A 1 -14.24 -7.54 -17.70
CA MET A 1 -12.91 -6.92 -17.82
C MET A 1 -11.93 -7.69 -16.95
N SER A 2 -10.83 -8.17 -17.50
CA SER A 2 -9.83 -8.96 -16.78
C SER A 2 -8.85 -8.05 -16.04
N LEU A 3 -8.73 -8.21 -14.73
CA LEU A 3 -7.76 -7.46 -13.92
C LEU A 3 -6.34 -7.85 -14.36
N LYS A 4 -5.49 -6.86 -14.68
CA LYS A 4 -4.08 -7.12 -15.00
C LYS A 4 -3.38 -7.59 -13.72
N LYS A 5 -2.77 -8.78 -13.75
CA LYS A 5 -1.97 -9.32 -12.66
C LYS A 5 -0.61 -8.61 -12.71
N LEU A 6 -0.32 -7.79 -11.70
CA LEU A 6 0.99 -7.14 -11.61
C LEU A 6 2.06 -8.14 -11.15
N SER A 7 3.28 -7.97 -11.66
CA SER A 7 4.47 -8.53 -11.04
C SER A 7 4.70 -7.92 -9.65
N GLU A 8 5.48 -8.59 -8.79
CA GLU A 8 5.80 -8.07 -7.45
C GLU A 8 6.41 -6.66 -7.55
N LYS A 9 7.32 -6.43 -8.50
CA LYS A 9 7.98 -5.13 -8.71
C LYS A 9 6.97 -4.03 -9.05
N GLU A 10 6.08 -4.27 -10.00
CA GLU A 10 5.05 -3.28 -10.37
C GLU A 10 4.09 -3.01 -9.21
N ALA A 11 3.74 -4.03 -8.42
CA ALA A 11 2.90 -3.85 -7.23
C ALA A 11 3.60 -2.98 -6.16
N VAL A 12 4.92 -3.14 -6.00
CA VAL A 12 5.73 -2.31 -5.09
C VAL A 12 5.72 -0.86 -5.56
N GLU A 13 6.06 -0.62 -6.82
CA GLU A 13 6.09 0.72 -7.41
C GLU A 13 4.73 1.42 -7.32
N LEU A 14 3.64 0.67 -7.53
CA LEU A 14 2.28 1.17 -7.38
C LEU A 14 1.98 1.62 -5.96
N VAL A 15 2.28 0.79 -4.96
CA VAL A 15 2.05 1.12 -3.54
C VAL A 15 2.89 2.32 -3.13
N ILE A 16 4.16 2.37 -3.53
CA ILE A 16 5.05 3.52 -3.28
C ILE A 16 4.47 4.79 -3.91
N SER A 17 4.00 4.73 -5.16
CA SER A 17 3.37 5.87 -5.84
C SER A 17 2.12 6.36 -5.09
N ILE A 18 1.27 5.44 -4.62
CA ILE A 18 0.07 5.75 -3.84
C ILE A 18 0.42 6.44 -2.51
N LEU A 19 1.44 5.94 -1.79
CA LEU A 19 1.85 6.47 -0.50
C LEU A 19 2.62 7.79 -0.64
N LYS A 20 3.47 7.94 -1.67
CA LYS A 20 4.17 9.21 -1.96
C LYS A 20 3.19 10.33 -2.30
N GLY A 21 2.17 10.02 -3.10
CA GLY A 21 1.10 10.97 -3.44
C GLY A 21 0.06 11.19 -2.33
N ALA A 22 0.18 10.50 -1.19
CA ALA A 22 -0.69 10.72 -0.05
C ALA A 22 -0.10 11.82 0.85
N GLU A 23 -0.94 12.78 1.24
CA GLU A 23 -0.57 13.82 2.21
C GLU A 23 -0.58 13.31 3.66
N LYS A 24 -1.24 12.18 3.89
CA LYS A 24 -1.41 11.57 5.21
C LYS A 24 -1.22 10.04 5.13
N PRO A 25 -0.88 9.39 6.26
CA PRO A 25 -0.88 7.93 6.35
C PRO A 25 -2.23 7.35 5.88
N LEU A 26 -2.15 6.30 5.07
CA LEU A 26 -3.31 5.62 4.51
C LEU A 26 -3.56 4.31 5.24
N THR A 27 -4.83 3.98 5.44
CA THR A 27 -5.24 2.67 5.92
C THR A 27 -5.05 1.60 4.83
N THR A 28 -4.95 0.33 5.24
CA THR A 28 -4.96 -0.80 4.29
C THR A 28 -6.14 -0.72 3.32
N ARG A 29 -7.33 -0.35 3.82
CA ARG A 29 -8.55 -0.21 3.01
C ARG A 29 -8.42 0.90 1.97
N GLU A 30 -7.91 2.06 2.35
CA GLU A 30 -7.70 3.18 1.40
C GLU A 30 -6.69 2.79 0.30
N ILE A 31 -5.66 2.02 0.64
CA ILE A 31 -4.69 1.51 -0.33
C ILE A 31 -5.38 0.52 -1.28
N GLU A 32 -6.16 -0.43 -0.76
CA GLU A 32 -6.92 -1.39 -1.57
C GLU A 32 -7.91 -0.72 -2.53
N GLU A 33 -8.60 0.33 -2.08
CA GLU A 33 -9.51 1.11 -2.92
C GLU A 33 -8.75 1.85 -4.02
N LYS A 34 -7.59 2.46 -3.70
CA LYS A 34 -6.74 3.13 -4.70
C LYS A 34 -6.12 2.14 -5.70
N THR A 35 -5.73 0.94 -5.28
CA THR A 35 -5.22 -0.09 -6.20
C THR A 35 -6.33 -0.66 -7.09
N ARG A 36 -7.54 -0.89 -6.55
CA ARG A 36 -8.72 -1.31 -7.34
C ARG A 36 -9.10 -0.29 -8.40
N LYS A 37 -9.07 1.00 -8.08
CA LYS A 37 -9.34 2.09 -9.04
C LYS A 37 -8.37 2.11 -10.22
N ARG A 38 -7.16 1.56 -10.06
CA ARG A 38 -6.17 1.42 -11.14
C ARG A 38 -6.29 0.10 -11.93
N MET A 39 -7.41 -0.63 -11.78
CA MET A 39 -7.73 -1.90 -12.46
C MET A 39 -6.70 -3.01 -12.23
N VAL A 40 -6.03 -2.98 -11.09
CA VAL A 40 -5.01 -3.96 -10.70
C VAL A 40 -5.58 -4.87 -9.62
N SER A 41 -5.43 -6.19 -9.82
CA SER A 41 -5.58 -7.16 -8.73
C SER A 41 -4.21 -7.38 -8.10
N CYS A 42 -4.04 -7.01 -6.83
CA CYS A 42 -2.87 -7.46 -6.09
C CYS A 42 -2.96 -9.00 -5.93
N PRO A 43 -1.93 -9.75 -6.34
CA PRO A 43 -1.94 -11.22 -6.25
C PRO A 43 -1.94 -11.74 -4.81
N ASP A 44 -1.53 -10.91 -3.85
CA ASP A 44 -1.55 -11.16 -2.41
C ASP A 44 -2.65 -10.35 -1.71
N LYS A 45 -3.11 -10.81 -0.53
CA LYS A 45 -3.89 -9.96 0.39
C LYS A 45 -3.04 -8.72 0.71
N THR A 46 -3.51 -7.54 0.30
CA THR A 46 -2.85 -6.24 0.49
C THR A 46 -2.18 -6.03 1.87
N PRO A 47 -2.79 -6.41 3.02
CA PRO A 47 -2.10 -6.28 4.32
C PRO A 47 -0.82 -7.11 4.44
N VAL A 48 -0.76 -8.31 3.85
CA VAL A 48 0.45 -9.16 3.89
C VAL A 48 1.56 -8.52 3.06
N PHE A 49 1.21 -8.00 1.88
CA PHE A 49 2.14 -7.30 1.00
C PHE A 49 2.73 -6.05 1.68
N LEU A 50 1.89 -5.22 2.30
CA LEU A 50 2.32 -4.03 3.02
C LEU A 50 3.22 -4.38 4.21
N ASN A 51 2.91 -5.44 4.95
CA ASN A 51 3.76 -5.87 6.05
C ASN A 51 5.12 -6.40 5.57
N ARG A 52 5.19 -7.09 4.42
CA ARG A 52 6.48 -7.46 3.79
C ARG A 52 7.30 -6.21 3.45
N LEU A 53 6.68 -5.18 2.89
CA LEU A 53 7.37 -3.92 2.57
C LEU A 53 7.87 -3.18 3.81
N ARG A 54 7.09 -3.22 4.89
CA ARG A 54 7.51 -2.68 6.18
C ARG A 54 8.73 -3.40 6.74
N ILE A 55 8.74 -4.73 6.71
CA ILE A 55 9.89 -5.55 7.14
C ILE A 55 11.12 -5.28 6.26
N LYS A 56 10.94 -5.06 4.96
CA LYS A 56 12.00 -4.69 4.02
C LYS A 56 12.48 -3.23 4.19
N GLY A 57 11.87 -2.42 5.05
CA GLY A 57 12.22 -1.01 5.26
C GLY A 57 11.81 -0.06 4.14
N VAL A 58 10.92 -0.50 3.23
CA VAL A 58 10.46 0.30 2.07
C VAL A 58 9.38 1.30 2.47
N ILE A 59 8.53 0.92 3.41
CA ILE A 59 7.44 1.74 3.96
C ILE A 59 7.42 1.62 5.47
N GLU A 60 6.77 2.57 6.11
CA GLU A 60 6.46 2.52 7.53
C GLU A 60 5.01 2.12 7.73
N GLY A 61 4.73 1.52 8.88
CA GLY A 61 3.37 1.17 9.25
C GLY A 61 3.19 0.99 10.75
N GLN A 62 2.04 1.41 11.25
CA GLN A 62 1.66 1.26 12.65
C GLN A 62 0.17 0.95 12.79
N LEU A 63 -0.20 0.32 13.91
CA LEU A 63 -1.59 0.22 14.34
C LEU A 63 -2.07 1.57 14.85
N SER A 64 -3.16 2.07 14.27
CA SER A 64 -3.85 3.27 14.72
C SER A 64 -5.19 2.87 15.34
N ALA A 65 -5.35 3.17 16.63
CA ALA A 65 -6.62 3.01 17.32
C ALA A 65 -7.70 3.95 16.76
N GLU A 66 -7.32 5.20 16.43
CA GLU A 66 -8.21 6.20 15.83
C GLU A 66 -8.79 5.73 14.49
N ARG A 67 -7.95 5.15 13.62
CA ARG A 67 -8.37 4.63 12.32
C ARG A 67 -8.87 3.19 12.37
N ARG A 68 -8.90 2.58 13.56
CA ARG A 68 -9.29 1.18 13.81
C ARG A 68 -8.58 0.19 12.88
N GLY A 69 -7.27 0.34 12.70
CA GLY A 69 -6.50 -0.54 11.82
C GLY A 69 -5.07 -0.08 11.56
N TRP A 70 -4.41 -0.77 10.64
CA TRP A 70 -3.08 -0.39 10.19
C TRP A 70 -3.13 0.84 9.29
N ILE A 71 -2.24 1.79 9.58
CA ILE A 71 -1.92 2.92 8.72
C ILE A 71 -0.49 2.76 8.19
N TRP A 72 -0.27 3.23 6.97
CA TRP A 72 0.96 3.06 6.21
C TRP A 72 1.37 4.38 5.57
N TRP A 73 2.67 4.65 5.56
CA TRP A 73 3.24 5.85 4.94
C TRP A 73 4.66 5.57 4.45
N ILE A 74 5.20 6.45 3.63
CA ILE A 74 6.61 6.43 3.27
C ILE A 74 7.35 7.47 4.10
N LYS A 75 8.53 7.12 4.62
CA LYS A 75 9.43 8.09 5.24
C LYS A 75 9.86 9.04 4.13
N ARG A 76 9.41 10.30 4.17
CA ARG A 76 9.94 11.31 3.24
C ARG A 76 11.37 11.57 3.68
N GLU A 77 12.34 11.12 2.89
CA GLU A 77 13.69 11.67 2.96
C GLU A 77 13.55 13.14 2.57
N GLY A 78 13.81 14.02 3.53
CA GLY A 78 13.80 15.47 3.36
C GLY A 78 14.98 15.94 2.53
#